data_AF-A0A941IIC1-F1
#
_entry.id   AF-A0A941IIC1-F1
#
_cell.length_a   1.000
_cell.length_b   1.000
_cell.length_c   1.000
_cell.angle_alpha   90.00
_cell.angle_beta   90.00
_cell.angle_gamma   90.00
#
_symmetry.space_group_name_H-M   'P 1'
#
loop_
_entity.id
_entity.type
_entity.pdbx_description
1 polymer ?
#
loop_
_entity_poly.entity_id
_entity_poly.type
_entity_poly.pdbx_seq_one_letter_code
_entity_poly.pdbx_strand_id
1 'polypeptide(L)'
;MTLPLYPQLKLKIEKLLDTQARAAARGQLGMFAPIPRSKQHEGNRLQYTTIDGAVKAAEYQRAAAACTIELADIPTMSLDDAVALARKRGEELGVQQAKFNFESFNQAVEEVGNSVQMNGQPLTVEAALQLFEKMQLPFDAAGRPLMPTWHTGPDLEASVADVLRQLNEDPAAQARLQEIVDRKREEWNAEQDRRKLVA
;
A
#
# COMPACT_ATOMS: atom_id res chain seq x y z
N MET A 1 -23.97 -27.66 -8.33
CA MET A 1 -24.05 -28.59 -7.20
C MET A 1 -25.13 -28.14 -6.23
N THR A 2 -26.29 -28.78 -6.28
CA THR A 2 -27.31 -28.59 -5.26
C THR A 2 -26.82 -29.33 -4.01
N LEU A 3 -26.45 -28.59 -2.96
CA LEU A 3 -26.46 -29.06 -1.57
C LEU A 3 -27.81 -28.67 -0.93
N PRO A 4 -28.99 -29.18 -1.36
CA PRO A 4 -30.26 -28.79 -0.78
C PRO A 4 -30.52 -29.55 0.53
N LEU A 5 -29.83 -30.68 0.75
CA LEU A 5 -30.05 -31.57 1.88
C LEU A 5 -29.36 -31.11 3.17
N TYR A 6 -28.31 -30.29 3.09
CA TYR A 6 -27.51 -29.86 4.24
C TYR A 6 -27.13 -28.38 4.17
N PRO A 7 -28.11 -27.47 4.37
CA PRO A 7 -27.89 -26.02 4.23
C PRO A 7 -26.79 -25.49 5.17
N GLN A 8 -26.69 -26.03 6.39
CA GLN A 8 -25.64 -25.62 7.33
C GLN A 8 -24.24 -26.03 6.88
N LEU A 9 -24.09 -27.21 6.27
CA LEU A 9 -22.81 -27.66 5.76
C LEU A 9 -22.37 -26.79 4.58
N LYS A 10 -23.30 -26.48 3.67
CA LYS A 10 -23.06 -25.57 2.55
C LYS A 10 -22.53 -24.21 3.04
N LEU A 11 -23.22 -23.60 4.00
CA LEU A 11 -22.81 -22.31 4.58
C LEU A 11 -21.42 -22.37 5.21
N LYS A 12 -21.07 -23.48 5.89
CA LYS A 12 -19.74 -23.67 6.48
C LYS A 12 -18.66 -23.77 5.40
N ILE A 13 -18.92 -24.52 4.32
CA ILE A 13 -18.00 -24.65 3.18
C ILE A 13 -17.82 -23.30 2.49
N GLU A 14 -18.90 -22.59 2.19
CA GLU A 14 -18.84 -21.25 1.57
C GLU A 14 -18.03 -20.28 2.43
N LYS A 15 -18.27 -20.26 3.74
CA LYS A 15 -17.51 -19.42 4.67
C LYS A 15 -16.04 -19.81 4.72
N LEU A 16 -15.72 -21.10 4.69
CA LEU A 16 -14.34 -21.60 4.63
C LEU A 16 -13.64 -21.09 3.37
N LEU A 17 -14.24 -21.32 2.19
CA LEU A 17 -13.68 -20.91 0.91
C LEU A 17 -13.51 -19.39 0.81
N ASP A 18 -14.50 -18.61 1.25
CA ASP A 18 -14.42 -17.15 1.31
C ASP A 18 -13.30 -16.69 2.26
N THR A 19 -13.15 -17.33 3.42
CA THR A 19 -12.06 -17.03 4.36
C THR A 19 -10.69 -17.29 3.73
N GLN A 20 -10.52 -18.41 3.03
CA GLN A 20 -9.28 -18.76 2.35
C GLN A 20 -8.96 -17.78 1.21
N ALA A 21 -9.95 -17.45 0.38
CA ALA A 21 -9.78 -16.46 -0.68
C ALA A 21 -9.41 -15.07 -0.13
N ARG A 22 -10.05 -14.63 0.95
CA ARG A 22 -9.73 -13.34 1.59
C ARG A 22 -8.34 -13.31 2.21
N ALA A 23 -7.94 -14.39 2.87
CA ALA A 23 -6.61 -14.51 3.45
C ALA A 23 -5.54 -14.46 2.35
N ALA A 24 -5.75 -15.20 1.27
CA ALA A 24 -4.86 -15.21 0.11
C ALA A 24 -4.77 -13.83 -0.57
N ALA A 25 -5.91 -13.15 -0.77
CA ALA A 25 -5.93 -11.79 -1.29
C ALA A 25 -5.17 -10.81 -0.40
N ARG A 26 -5.34 -10.91 0.92
CA ARG A 26 -4.64 -10.06 1.90
C ARG A 26 -3.13 -10.27 1.87
N GLY A 27 -2.67 -11.49 1.63
CA GLY A 27 -1.26 -11.82 1.47
C GLY A 27 -0.58 -11.10 0.30
N GLN A 28 -1.35 -10.75 -0.75
CA GLN A 28 -0.82 -10.04 -1.93
C GLN A 28 -0.79 -8.51 -1.78
N LEU A 29 -1.35 -7.94 -0.70
CA LEU A 29 -1.43 -6.49 -0.54
C LEU A 29 -0.11 -5.82 -0.13
N GLY A 30 0.91 -6.59 0.26
CA GLY A 30 2.21 -6.07 0.67
C GLY A 30 2.09 -5.02 1.79
N MET A 31 2.65 -3.81 1.56
CA MET A 31 2.62 -2.71 2.53
C MET A 31 1.20 -2.23 2.88
N PHE A 32 0.21 -2.53 2.04
CA PHE A 32 -1.18 -2.16 2.27
C PHE A 32 -1.94 -3.20 3.11
N ALA A 33 -1.35 -4.36 3.40
CA ALA A 33 -2.02 -5.41 4.17
C ALA A 33 -2.52 -4.94 5.56
N PRO A 34 -1.79 -4.10 6.33
CA PRO A 34 -2.26 -3.64 7.63
C PRO A 34 -3.46 -2.68 7.56
N ILE A 35 -3.75 -2.09 6.40
CA ILE A 35 -4.84 -1.12 6.26
C ILE A 35 -6.18 -1.77 6.61
N PRO A 36 -6.98 -1.17 7.52
CA PRO A 36 -8.27 -1.71 7.90
C PRO A 36 -9.26 -1.62 6.73
N ARG A 37 -10.16 -2.60 6.66
CA ARG A 37 -11.24 -2.62 5.66
C ARG A 37 -12.57 -2.45 6.36
N SER A 38 -13.37 -1.52 5.89
CA SER A 38 -14.78 -1.40 6.26
C SER A 38 -15.66 -1.78 5.08
N LYS A 39 -16.84 -2.32 5.39
CA LYS A 39 -17.87 -2.53 4.38
C LYS A 39 -18.70 -1.27 4.27
N GLN A 40 -18.79 -0.72 3.07
CA GLN A 40 -19.74 0.34 2.78
C GLN A 40 -21.07 -0.30 2.34
N HIS A 41 -22.13 0.01 3.08
CA HIS A 41 -23.46 -0.54 2.82
C HIS A 41 -24.23 0.27 1.77
N GLU A 42 -23.97 1.56 1.69
CA GLU A 42 -24.71 2.51 0.85
C GLU A 42 -23.75 3.44 0.08
N GLY A 43 -24.21 3.92 -1.08
CA GLY A 43 -23.44 4.78 -1.96
C GLY A 43 -22.44 4.02 -2.85
N ASN A 44 -22.01 4.70 -3.91
CA ASN A 44 -21.10 4.17 -4.93
C ASN A 44 -19.90 5.10 -5.19
N ARG A 45 -19.68 6.08 -4.31
CA ARG A 45 -18.57 7.04 -4.38
C ARG A 45 -18.03 7.32 -3.00
N LEU A 46 -16.72 7.60 -2.94
CA LEU A 46 -16.05 8.14 -1.77
C LEU A 46 -15.86 9.65 -1.96
N GLN A 47 -16.20 10.44 -0.94
CA GLN A 47 -15.84 11.86 -0.89
C GLN A 47 -15.03 12.12 0.37
N TYR A 48 -14.01 12.96 0.26
CA TYR A 48 -13.19 13.38 1.39
C TYR A 48 -12.82 14.86 1.24
N THR A 49 -12.64 15.53 2.38
CA THR A 49 -12.23 16.93 2.44
C THR A 49 -10.73 16.99 2.75
N THR A 50 -9.98 17.75 1.98
CA THR A 50 -8.55 17.96 2.18
C THR A 50 -8.29 19.05 3.23
N ILE A 51 -7.06 19.19 3.70
CA ILE A 51 -6.68 20.17 4.75
C ILE A 51 -6.95 21.62 4.30
N ASP A 52 -6.83 21.87 3.00
CA ASP A 52 -7.15 23.12 2.29
C ASP A 52 -8.65 23.33 2.06
N GLY A 53 -9.51 22.40 2.52
CA GLY A 53 -10.96 22.51 2.45
C GLY A 53 -11.56 22.10 1.11
N ALA A 54 -10.76 21.63 0.16
CA ALA A 54 -11.26 21.13 -1.11
C ALA A 54 -11.95 19.76 -0.92
N VAL A 55 -13.12 19.61 -1.52
CA VAL A 55 -13.83 18.33 -1.53
C VAL A 55 -13.39 17.55 -2.77
N LYS A 56 -12.71 16.42 -2.54
CA LYS A 56 -12.33 15.48 -3.59
C LYS A 56 -13.27 14.28 -3.57
N ALA A 57 -13.52 13.73 -4.76
CA ALA A 57 -14.27 12.50 -4.94
C ALA A 57 -13.37 11.43 -5.56
N ALA A 58 -13.53 10.20 -5.12
CA ALA A 58 -12.89 9.03 -5.71
C ALA A 58 -13.97 8.00 -6.09
N GLU A 59 -13.81 7.43 -7.28
CA GLU A 59 -14.67 6.35 -7.76
C GLU A 59 -14.15 4.99 -7.26
N TYR A 60 -15.07 4.07 -6.96
CA TYR A 60 -14.67 2.71 -6.61
C TYR A 60 -14.21 1.95 -7.84
N GLN A 61 -13.01 1.38 -7.74
CA GLN A 61 -12.49 0.46 -8.74
C GLN A 61 -12.94 -0.97 -8.41
N ARG A 62 -13.43 -1.68 -9.44
CA ARG A 62 -13.92 -3.05 -9.28
C ARG A 62 -12.77 -4.04 -9.46
N ALA A 63 -12.39 -4.73 -8.39
CA ALA A 63 -11.58 -5.94 -8.46
C ALA A 63 -12.48 -7.17 -8.57
N ALA A 64 -12.23 -8.04 -9.56
CA ALA A 64 -13.01 -9.27 -9.75
C ALA A 64 -12.12 -10.39 -10.32
N ALA A 65 -12.32 -11.62 -9.84
CA ALA A 65 -11.71 -12.82 -10.39
C ALA A 65 -12.81 -13.77 -10.86
N ALA A 66 -12.77 -14.15 -12.14
CA ALA A 66 -13.70 -15.12 -12.70
C ALA A 66 -13.29 -16.53 -12.27
N CYS A 67 -14.27 -17.37 -11.97
CA CYS A 67 -14.05 -18.78 -11.66
C CYS A 67 -14.92 -19.63 -12.57
N THR A 68 -14.28 -20.47 -13.38
CA THR A 68 -14.96 -21.46 -14.22
C THR A 68 -14.59 -22.83 -13.69
N ILE A 69 -15.59 -23.66 -13.47
CA ILE A 69 -15.45 -25.07 -13.08
C ILE A 69 -16.25 -25.86 -14.10
N GLU A 70 -15.61 -26.80 -14.79
CA GLU A 70 -16.30 -27.66 -15.73
C GLU A 70 -17.20 -28.65 -14.97
N LEU A 71 -18.42 -28.87 -15.48
CA LEU A 71 -19.39 -29.74 -14.81
C LEU A 71 -18.86 -31.18 -14.65
N ALA A 72 -17.99 -31.61 -15.56
CA ALA A 72 -17.37 -32.93 -15.54
C ALA A 72 -16.37 -33.13 -14.40
N ASP A 73 -15.74 -32.06 -13.91
CA ASP A 73 -14.72 -32.13 -12.85
C ASP A 73 -15.35 -32.16 -11.44
N ILE A 74 -16.60 -31.71 -11.33
CA ILE A 74 -17.35 -31.57 -10.08
C ILE A 74 -17.45 -32.88 -9.27
N PRO A 75 -17.76 -34.05 -9.86
CA PRO A 75 -17.87 -35.30 -9.09
C PRO A 75 -16.55 -35.77 -8.47
N THR A 76 -15.42 -35.42 -9.09
CA THR A 76 -14.07 -35.79 -8.64
C THR A 76 -13.39 -34.72 -7.80
N MET A 77 -13.98 -33.52 -7.72
CA MET A 77 -13.41 -32.39 -7.00
C MET A 77 -13.46 -32.62 -5.49
N SER A 78 -12.31 -32.60 -4.85
CA SER A 78 -12.19 -32.66 -3.39
C SER A 78 -12.40 -31.29 -2.75
N LEU A 79 -12.56 -31.26 -1.42
CA LEU A 79 -12.56 -30.02 -0.67
C LEU A 79 -11.22 -29.27 -0.82
N ASP A 80 -10.10 -30.00 -0.88
CA ASP A 80 -8.77 -29.41 -1.02
C ASP A 80 -8.61 -28.72 -2.39
N ASP A 81 -9.16 -29.32 -3.45
CA ASP A 81 -9.21 -28.68 -4.79
C ASP A 81 -10.02 -27.38 -4.76
N ALA A 82 -11.14 -27.38 -4.04
CA ALA A 82 -11.98 -26.19 -3.88
C ALA A 82 -11.26 -25.09 -3.09
N VAL A 83 -10.52 -25.46 -2.04
CA VAL A 83 -9.69 -24.55 -1.24
C VAL A 83 -8.56 -23.98 -2.08
N ALA A 84 -7.85 -24.81 -2.86
CA ALA A 84 -6.77 -24.39 -3.74
C ALA A 84 -7.28 -23.41 -4.81
N LEU A 85 -8.44 -23.70 -5.40
CA LEU A 85 -9.10 -22.81 -6.36
C LEU A 85 -9.48 -21.47 -5.71
N ALA A 86 -10.10 -21.49 -4.52
CA ALA A 86 -10.46 -20.29 -3.79
C ALA A 86 -9.23 -19.43 -3.44
N ARG A 87 -8.13 -20.06 -3.02
CA ARG A 87 -6.85 -19.38 -2.74
C ARG A 87 -6.31 -18.70 -3.99
N LYS A 88 -6.20 -19.41 -5.11
CA LYS A 88 -5.73 -18.85 -6.39
C LYS A 88 -6.54 -17.62 -6.82
N ARG A 89 -7.87 -17.68 -6.67
CA ARG A 89 -8.74 -16.52 -6.98
C ARG A 89 -8.56 -15.37 -6.00
N GLY A 90 -8.34 -15.70 -4.73
CA GLY A 90 -7.92 -14.73 -3.73
C GLY A 90 -6.64 -14.01 -4.14
N GLU A 91 -5.62 -14.73 -4.57
CA GLU A 91 -4.35 -14.16 -5.04
C GLU A 91 -4.57 -13.20 -6.23
N GLU A 92 -5.34 -13.60 -7.24
CA GLU A 92 -5.70 -12.73 -8.38
C GLU A 92 -6.42 -11.44 -7.94
N LEU A 93 -7.39 -11.55 -7.02
CA LEU A 93 -8.09 -10.40 -6.44
C LEU A 93 -7.14 -9.49 -5.66
N GLY A 94 -6.21 -10.08 -4.90
CA GLY A 94 -5.24 -9.36 -4.11
C GLY A 94 -4.27 -8.57 -4.98
N VAL A 95 -3.78 -9.16 -6.08
CA VAL A 95 -2.93 -8.48 -7.06
C VAL A 95 -3.66 -7.29 -7.69
N GLN A 96 -4.93 -7.44 -8.08
CA GLN A 96 -5.71 -6.32 -8.62
C GLN A 96 -5.88 -5.20 -7.58
N GLN A 97 -6.21 -5.54 -6.33
CA GLN A 97 -6.33 -4.56 -5.24
C GLN A 97 -5.01 -3.85 -4.96
N ALA A 98 -3.88 -4.56 -4.95
CA ALA A 98 -2.56 -3.96 -4.74
C ALA A 98 -2.24 -2.95 -5.84
N LYS A 99 -2.52 -3.28 -7.11
CA LYS A 99 -2.33 -2.35 -8.24
C LYS A 99 -3.15 -1.07 -8.07
N PHE A 100 -4.43 -1.19 -7.78
CA PHE A 100 -5.32 -0.05 -7.53
C PHE A 100 -4.83 0.84 -6.37
N ASN A 101 -4.34 0.23 -5.29
CA ASN A 101 -3.78 0.97 -4.16
C ASN A 101 -2.49 1.71 -4.55
N PHE A 102 -1.59 1.08 -5.30
CA PHE A 102 -0.37 1.74 -5.78
C PHE A 102 -0.67 2.86 -6.79
N GLU A 103 -1.64 2.67 -7.69
CA GLU A 103 -2.09 3.72 -8.61
C GLU A 103 -2.63 4.94 -7.85
N SER A 104 -3.50 4.71 -6.86
CA SER A 104 -4.04 5.77 -6.01
C SER A 104 -2.96 6.47 -5.19
N PHE A 105 -2.00 5.71 -4.67
CA PHE A 105 -0.85 6.24 -3.93
C PHE A 105 0.04 7.11 -4.82
N ASN A 106 0.38 6.63 -6.02
CA ASN A 106 1.21 7.36 -6.97
C ASN A 106 0.54 8.67 -7.40
N GLN A 107 -0.76 8.62 -7.72
CA GLN A 107 -1.51 9.83 -8.07
C GLN A 107 -1.46 10.86 -6.94
N ALA A 108 -1.67 10.45 -5.68
CA ALA A 108 -1.62 11.36 -4.55
C ALA A 108 -0.23 11.98 -4.34
N VAL A 109 0.84 11.21 -4.57
CA VAL A 109 2.24 11.68 -4.46
C VAL A 109 2.62 12.63 -5.59
N GLU A 110 2.17 12.35 -6.81
CA GLU A 110 2.40 13.19 -8.00
C GLU A 110 1.66 14.53 -7.90
N GLU A 111 0.40 14.53 -7.45
CA GLU A 111 -0.41 15.75 -7.29
C GLU A 111 0.24 16.79 -6.38
N VAL A 112 0.96 16.35 -5.34
CA VAL A 112 1.65 17.23 -4.39
C VAL A 112 3.13 17.47 -4.76
N GLY A 113 3.61 16.90 -5.86
CA GLY A 113 4.99 17.10 -6.34
C GLY A 113 6.06 16.31 -5.58
N ASN A 114 5.66 15.34 -4.76
CA ASN A 114 6.57 14.52 -3.94
C ASN A 114 7.24 13.37 -4.72
N SER A 115 6.95 13.23 -6.02
CA SER A 115 7.60 12.26 -6.89
C SER A 115 8.98 12.73 -7.36
N VAL A 116 9.95 11.81 -7.43
CA VAL A 116 11.24 12.00 -8.12
C VAL A 116 11.28 11.05 -9.31
N GLN A 117 11.45 11.60 -10.51
CA GLN A 117 11.43 10.83 -11.76
C GLN A 117 12.84 10.35 -12.10
N MET A 118 13.03 9.04 -12.18
CA MET A 118 14.32 8.42 -12.50
C MET A 118 14.45 7.98 -13.97
N ASN A 119 13.38 8.07 -14.78
CA ASN A 119 13.38 7.73 -16.21
C ASN A 119 14.03 6.36 -16.54
N GLY A 120 13.83 5.37 -15.67
CA GLY A 120 14.40 4.02 -15.83
C GLY A 120 15.88 3.88 -15.43
N GLN A 121 16.50 4.93 -14.89
CA GLN A 121 17.84 4.84 -14.31
C GLN A 121 17.80 4.17 -12.93
N PRO A 122 18.89 3.50 -12.51
CA PRO A 122 19.03 3.02 -11.13
C PRO A 122 18.88 4.16 -10.12
N LEU A 123 18.42 3.83 -8.92
CA LEU A 123 18.37 4.80 -7.83
C LEU A 123 19.78 5.31 -7.51
N THR A 124 19.95 6.62 -7.40
CA THR A 124 21.20 7.26 -6.97
C THR A 124 21.05 7.93 -5.61
N VAL A 125 22.18 8.27 -4.98
CA VAL A 125 22.20 8.99 -3.69
C VAL A 125 21.55 10.36 -3.83
N GLU A 126 21.82 11.08 -4.92
CA GLU A 126 21.23 12.39 -5.18
C GLU A 126 19.71 12.31 -5.30
N ALA A 127 19.19 11.28 -5.97
CA ALA A 127 17.76 11.05 -6.08
C ALA A 127 17.11 10.74 -4.72
N ALA A 128 17.79 9.96 -3.88
CA ALA A 128 17.34 9.70 -2.52
C ALA A 128 17.34 10.96 -1.65
N LEU A 129 18.39 11.79 -1.74
CA LEU A 129 18.44 13.09 -1.05
C LEU A 129 17.31 14.02 -1.53
N GLN A 130 17.03 14.05 -2.83
CA GLN A 130 15.91 14.81 -3.39
C GLN A 130 14.56 14.31 -2.86
N LEU A 131 14.40 13.00 -2.66
CA LEU A 131 13.20 12.43 -2.05
C LEU A 131 13.01 12.95 -0.61
N PHE A 132 14.07 12.93 0.20
CA PHE A 132 14.05 13.47 1.57
C PHE A 132 13.74 14.97 1.61
N GLU A 133 14.23 15.73 0.63
CA GLU A 133 13.97 17.16 0.53
C GLU A 133 12.50 17.48 0.21
N LYS A 134 11.87 16.68 -0.65
CA LYS A 134 10.47 16.86 -1.03
C LYS A 134 9.49 16.40 0.04
N MET A 135 9.77 15.28 0.69
CA MET A 135 8.84 14.73 1.68
C MET A 135 8.80 15.55 2.97
N GLN A 136 7.69 15.44 3.70
CA GLN A 136 7.61 15.91 5.08
C GLN A 136 8.22 14.85 6.00
N LEU A 137 9.13 15.26 6.88
CA LEU A 137 9.80 14.37 7.82
C LEU A 137 9.27 14.61 9.24
N PRO A 138 8.58 13.64 9.85
CA PRO A 138 8.13 13.78 11.24
C PRO A 138 9.30 13.54 12.21
N PHE A 139 9.22 14.14 13.39
CA PHE A 139 10.20 14.00 14.45
C PHE A 139 9.56 13.41 15.72
N ASP A 140 10.32 12.61 16.46
CA ASP A 140 9.90 12.09 17.75
C ASP A 140 10.04 13.14 18.87
N ALA A 141 9.60 12.80 20.09
CA ALA A 141 9.67 13.70 21.24
C ALA A 141 11.10 14.11 21.64
N ALA A 142 12.12 13.33 21.25
CA ALA A 142 13.53 13.65 21.45
C ALA A 142 14.11 14.46 20.28
N GLY A 143 13.29 14.81 19.29
CA GLY A 143 13.71 15.52 18.08
C GLY A 143 14.49 14.63 17.12
N ARG A 144 14.35 13.30 17.15
CA ARG A 144 14.99 12.45 16.13
C ARG A 144 14.06 12.29 14.93
N PRO A 145 14.59 12.39 13.69
CA PRO A 145 13.77 12.18 12.51
C PRO A 145 13.26 10.74 12.46
N LEU A 146 11.97 10.57 12.18
CA LEU A 146 11.37 9.28 11.91
C LEU A 146 11.57 8.95 10.43
N MET A 147 12.63 8.20 10.14
CA MET A 147 13.00 7.84 8.77
C MET A 147 11.92 6.95 8.13
N PRO A 148 11.60 7.17 6.83
CA PRO A 148 10.62 6.36 6.11
C PRO A 148 11.10 4.93 5.91
N THR A 149 10.14 4.00 5.86
CA THR A 149 10.39 2.65 5.37
C THR A 149 10.38 2.65 3.84
N TRP A 150 11.42 2.08 3.24
CA TRP A 150 11.53 1.95 1.79
C TRP A 150 10.82 0.67 1.34
N HIS A 151 9.84 0.80 0.46
CA HIS A 151 9.18 -0.32 -0.20
C HIS A 151 9.62 -0.34 -1.66
N THR A 152 10.29 -1.41 -2.06
CA THR A 152 10.85 -1.56 -3.42
C THR A 152 10.50 -2.92 -4.01
N GLY A 153 10.43 -2.98 -5.35
CA GLY A 153 10.36 -4.23 -6.08
C GLY A 153 11.72 -4.94 -6.11
N PRO A 154 11.75 -6.26 -6.44
CA PRO A 154 12.96 -7.06 -6.45
C PRO A 154 14.06 -6.49 -7.37
N ASP A 155 13.68 -5.93 -8.53
CA ASP A 155 14.63 -5.44 -9.53
C ASP A 155 15.47 -4.23 -9.06
N LEU A 156 14.99 -3.51 -8.05
CA LEU A 156 15.64 -2.31 -7.51
C LEU A 156 16.34 -2.55 -6.16
N GLU A 157 16.20 -3.74 -5.57
CA GLU A 157 16.68 -4.05 -4.22
C GLU A 157 18.18 -3.77 -4.05
N ALA A 158 19.01 -4.21 -5.01
CA ALA A 158 20.45 -3.98 -4.98
C ALA A 158 20.80 -2.48 -5.01
N SER A 159 20.14 -1.71 -5.90
CA SER A 159 20.37 -0.27 -6.01
C SER A 159 19.96 0.49 -4.75
N VAL A 160 18.85 0.09 -4.12
CA VAL A 160 18.40 0.67 -2.85
C VAL A 160 19.38 0.36 -1.73
N ALA A 161 19.86 -0.88 -1.64
CA ALA A 161 20.85 -1.28 -0.64
C ALA A 161 22.16 -0.48 -0.78
N ASP A 162 22.64 -0.29 -2.01
CA ASP A 162 23.83 0.51 -2.28
C ASP A 162 23.66 1.98 -1.92
N VAL A 163 22.50 2.57 -2.21
CA VAL A 163 22.21 3.97 -1.86
C VAL A 163 22.09 4.15 -0.35
N LEU A 164 21.41 3.23 0.35
CA LEU A 164 21.30 3.27 1.81
C LEU A 164 22.67 3.09 2.48
N ARG A 165 23.55 2.25 1.91
CA ARG A 165 24.93 2.11 2.37
C ARG A 165 25.70 3.41 2.18
N GLN A 166 25.65 4.02 1.00
CA GLN A 166 26.32 5.29 0.72
C GLN A 166 25.82 6.43 1.62
N LEU A 167 24.50 6.55 1.84
CA LEU A 167 23.95 7.54 2.78
C LEU A 167 24.46 7.36 4.22
N ASN A 168 24.84 6.15 4.61
CA ASN A 168 25.36 5.84 5.94
C ASN A 168 26.88 5.86 6.05
N GLU A 169 27.63 5.68 4.96
CA GLU A 169 29.10 5.54 4.99
C GLU A 169 29.84 6.72 4.36
N ASP A 170 29.25 7.40 3.37
CA ASP A 170 29.87 8.54 2.71
C ASP A 170 29.69 9.83 3.53
N PRO A 171 30.77 10.44 4.03
CA PRO A 171 30.69 11.69 4.80
C PRO A 171 30.02 12.84 4.02
N ALA A 172 30.17 12.89 2.69
CA ALA A 172 29.55 13.93 1.88
C ALA A 172 28.03 13.74 1.81
N ALA A 173 27.57 12.50 1.61
CA ALA A 173 26.15 12.16 1.59
C ALA A 173 25.50 12.40 2.97
N GLN A 174 26.19 12.02 4.05
CA GLN A 174 25.74 12.26 5.42
C GLN A 174 25.60 13.75 5.73
N ALA A 175 26.59 14.57 5.36
CA ALA A 175 26.53 16.01 5.57
C ALA A 175 25.31 16.63 4.86
N ARG A 176 25.05 16.23 3.61
CA ARG A 176 23.90 16.70 2.84
C ARG A 176 22.57 16.23 3.43
N LEU A 177 22.49 14.97 3.87
CA LEU A 177 21.31 14.46 4.56
C LEU A 177 21.06 15.23 5.86
N GLN A 178 22.11 15.52 6.62
CA GLN A 178 22.01 16.27 7.87
C GLN A 178 21.51 17.71 7.63
N GLU A 179 22.04 18.40 6.62
CA GLU A 179 21.54 19.71 6.19
C GLU A 179 20.03 19.67 5.88
N ILE A 180 19.58 18.64 5.17
CA ILE A 180 18.16 18.46 4.86
C ILE A 180 17.35 18.23 6.14
N VAL A 181 17.81 17.36 7.03
CA VAL A 181 17.14 17.05 8.30
C VAL A 181 17.02 18.28 9.19
N ASP A 182 18.07 19.10 9.27
CA ASP A 182 18.06 20.31 10.10
C ASP A 182 17.07 21.35 9.57
N ARG A 183 17.02 21.57 8.26
CA ARG A 183 16.00 22.42 7.65
C ARG A 183 14.58 21.88 7.88
N LYS A 184 14.38 20.56 7.72
CA LYS A 184 13.08 19.91 7.98
C LYS A 184 12.64 20.02 9.45
N ARG A 185 13.60 20.03 10.38
CA ARG A 185 13.35 20.23 11.81
C ARG A 185 12.85 21.65 12.08
N GLU A 186 13.44 22.66 11.46
CA GLU A 186 12.98 24.05 11.56
C GLU A 186 11.55 24.21 11.01
N GLU A 187 11.28 23.65 9.83
CA GLU A 187 9.93 23.61 9.24
C GLU A 187 8.91 22.94 10.18
N TRP A 188 9.27 21.78 10.74
CA TRP A 188 8.41 21.03 11.65
C TRP A 188 8.13 21.80 12.96
N ASN A 189 9.14 22.42 13.56
CA ASN A 189 8.99 23.23 14.76
C ASN A 189 8.05 24.43 14.51
N ALA A 190 8.23 25.13 13.39
CA ALA A 190 7.36 26.24 13.01
C ALA A 190 5.90 25.80 12.83
N GLU A 191 5.67 24.64 12.24
CA GLU A 191 4.32 24.05 12.15
C GLU A 191 3.73 23.71 13.53
N GLN A 192 4.51 23.09 14.42
CA GLN A 192 4.04 22.73 15.77
C GLN A 192 3.66 23.97 16.57
N ASP A 193 4.46 25.03 16.49
CA ASP A 193 4.16 26.28 17.19
C ASP A 193 2.92 26.96 16.61
N ARG A 194 2.72 26.93 15.29
CA ARG A 194 1.48 27.40 14.68
C ARG A 194 0.25 26.63 15.18
N ARG A 195 0.37 25.31 15.38
CA ARG A 195 -0.73 24.48 15.91
C ARG A 195 -1.09 24.84 17.36
N LYS A 196 -0.09 25.20 18.18
CA LYS A 196 -0.33 25.65 19.57
C LYS A 196 -1.03 27.01 19.65
N LEU A 197 -0.83 27.89 18.67
CA LEU A 197 -1.39 29.24 18.67
C LEU A 197 -2.85 29.34 18.18
N VAL A 198 -3.37 28.27 17.55
CA VAL A 198 -4.74 28.22 17.00
C VAL A 198 -5.68 27.40 17.91
N ALA A 199 -5.16 26.77 18.96
CA ALA A 199 -5.92 26.06 19.99
C ALA A 199 -6.25 26.98 21.18
#